data_AF-A0A967N3J4-F1
#
_entry.id   AF-A0A967N3J4-F1
#
_cell.length_a   1.000
_cell.length_b   1.000
_cell.length_c   1.000
_cell.angle_alpha   90.00
_cell.angle_beta   90.00
_cell.angle_gamma   90.00
#
_symmetry.space_group_name_H-M   'P 1'
#
loop_
_entity.id
_entity.type
_entity.pdbx_description
1 polymer ?
#
loop_
_entity_poly.entity_id
_entity_poly.type
_entity_poly.pdbx_seq_one_letter_code
_entity_poly.pdbx_strand_id
1 'polypeptide(L)'
;MRRIDAVVLFSVLALVAGCAQPSVDVHAEGEALMELSRAWSELARTGDVDTLMAYWAEDAVMMPPGMPPLEGKAAIREFVEGGMQAPGFEIRWEPRSVHVARSGDLAYMLER
;
A
#
# COMPACT_ATOMS: atom_id res chain seq x y z
N MET A 1 -34.50 32.85 19.32
CA MET A 1 -34.26 31.74 20.25
C MET A 1 -34.43 30.40 19.53
N ARG A 2 -35.64 29.97 19.10
CA ARG A 2 -35.88 28.72 18.32
C ARG A 2 -34.96 28.41 17.11
N ARG A 3 -34.43 29.44 16.41
CA ARG A 3 -33.54 29.26 15.25
C ARG A 3 -32.08 28.99 15.63
N ILE A 4 -31.63 29.48 16.79
CA ILE A 4 -30.26 29.27 17.28
C ILE A 4 -30.17 27.87 17.91
N ASP A 5 -31.22 27.45 18.63
CA ASP A 5 -31.32 26.11 19.21
C ASP A 5 -31.28 25.02 18.12
N ALA A 6 -31.95 25.25 16.98
CA ALA A 6 -31.95 24.33 15.85
C ALA A 6 -30.58 24.23 15.15
N VAL A 7 -29.85 25.35 15.04
CA VAL A 7 -28.51 25.37 14.44
C VAL A 7 -27.50 24.68 15.34
N VAL A 8 -27.54 24.95 16.66
CA VAL A 8 -26.67 24.29 17.64
C VAL A 8 -26.94 22.79 17.69
N LEU A 9 -28.22 22.37 17.66
CA LEU A 9 -28.60 20.96 17.64
C LEU A 9 -28.13 20.25 16.35
N PHE A 10 -28.25 20.91 15.20
CA PHE A 10 -27.77 20.37 13.93
C PHE A 10 -26.24 20.26 13.87
N SER A 11 -25.52 21.25 14.39
CA SER A 11 -24.05 21.22 14.51
C SER A 11 -23.57 20.09 15.43
N VAL A 12 -24.24 19.87 16.57
CA VAL A 12 -23.91 18.78 17.50
C VAL A 12 -24.18 17.41 16.85
N LEU A 13 -25.27 17.23 16.11
CA LEU A 13 -25.56 15.99 15.39
C LEU A 13 -24.54 15.68 14.27
N ALA A 14 -24.06 16.71 13.55
CA ALA A 14 -23.03 16.54 12.52
C ALA A 14 -21.66 16.12 13.10
N LEU A 15 -21.31 16.60 14.29
CA LEU A 15 -20.07 16.22 15.00
C LEU A 15 -20.08 14.76 15.48
N VAL A 16 -21.24 14.21 15.85
CA VAL A 16 -21.36 12.83 16.35
C VAL A 16 -21.30 11.80 15.22
N ALA A 17 -21.77 12.14 14.01
CA ALA A 17 -21.72 11.26 12.85
C ALA A 17 -20.31 11.10 12.25
N GLY A 18 -19.40 12.06 12.50
CA GLY A 18 -18.02 12.01 11.98
C GLY A 18 -17.09 11.03 12.70
N CYS A 19 -17.50 10.44 13.83
CA CYS A 19 -16.67 9.52 14.63
C CYS A 19 -16.86 8.04 14.28
N ALA A 20 -17.78 7.69 13.39
CA ALA A 20 -17.96 6.31 12.94
C ALA A 20 -16.99 6.04 11.77
N GLN A 21 -15.77 5.60 12.08
CA GLN A 21 -14.86 5.10 11.05
C GLN A 21 -15.38 3.74 10.53
N PRO A 22 -15.50 3.57 9.19
CA PRO A 22 -15.78 2.26 8.62
C PRO A 22 -14.67 1.31 9.06
N SER A 23 -15.05 0.13 9.57
CA SER A 23 -14.10 -0.95 9.84
C SER A 23 -14.12 -1.94 8.68
N VAL A 24 -12.94 -2.29 8.17
CA VAL A 24 -12.81 -3.33 7.12
C VAL A 24 -12.77 -4.73 7.74
N ASP A 25 -13.06 -5.75 6.93
CA ASP A 25 -12.73 -7.13 7.29
C ASP A 25 -11.23 -7.35 7.11
N VAL A 26 -10.48 -7.14 8.19
CA VAL A 26 -9.01 -7.25 8.19
C VAL A 26 -8.49 -8.62 7.77
N HIS A 27 -9.29 -9.69 7.93
CA HIS A 27 -8.88 -11.02 7.50
C HIS A 27 -9.03 -11.16 5.99
N ALA A 28 -10.19 -10.75 5.44
CA ALA A 28 -10.41 -10.77 4.00
C ALA A 28 -9.41 -9.87 3.24
N GLU A 29 -9.18 -8.65 3.72
CA GLU A 29 -8.18 -7.73 3.15
C GLU A 29 -6.76 -8.30 3.26
N GLY A 30 -6.45 -8.96 4.38
CA GLY A 30 -5.16 -9.63 4.58
C GLY A 30 -4.92 -10.73 3.55
N GLU A 31 -5.87 -11.65 3.37
CA GLU A 31 -5.75 -12.71 2.36
C GLU A 31 -5.59 -12.13 0.95
N ALA A 32 -6.37 -11.09 0.61
CA ALA A 32 -6.27 -10.42 -0.68
C ALA A 32 -4.87 -9.82 -0.92
N LEU A 33 -4.27 -9.18 0.09
CA LEU A 33 -2.91 -8.63 0.01
C LEU A 33 -1.84 -9.73 -0.12
N MET A 34 -2.00 -10.85 0.58
CA MET A 34 -1.08 -11.99 0.47
C MET A 34 -1.13 -12.59 -0.94
N GLU A 35 -2.31 -12.73 -1.53
CA GLU A 35 -2.47 -13.16 -2.93
C GLU A 35 -1.90 -12.15 -3.92
N LEU A 36 -2.16 -10.85 -3.70
CA LEU A 36 -1.65 -9.77 -4.53
C LEU A 36 -0.11 -9.76 -4.58
N SER A 37 0.55 -9.94 -3.43
CA SER A 37 2.02 -10.01 -3.37
C SER A 37 2.57 -11.25 -4.06
N ARG A 38 1.92 -12.41 -3.93
CA ARG A 38 2.32 -13.63 -4.69
C ARG A 38 2.24 -13.42 -6.19
N ALA A 39 1.15 -12.79 -6.67
CA ALA A 39 0.99 -12.45 -8.08
C ALA A 39 2.07 -11.47 -8.54
N TRP A 40 2.37 -10.45 -7.73
CA TRP A 40 3.41 -9.47 -8.03
C TRP A 40 4.81 -10.12 -8.09
N SER A 41 5.11 -11.05 -7.18
CA SER A 41 6.37 -11.84 -7.16
C SER A 41 6.55 -12.67 -8.43
N GLU A 42 5.48 -13.28 -8.93
CA GLU A 42 5.55 -14.07 -10.18
C GLU A 42 5.74 -13.17 -11.41
N LEU A 43 5.12 -12.00 -11.43
CA LEU A 43 5.36 -10.97 -12.45
C LEU A 43 6.78 -10.43 -12.38
N ALA A 44 7.37 -10.32 -11.19
CA ALA A 44 8.76 -9.89 -11.03
C ALA A 44 9.78 -10.85 -11.65
N ARG A 45 9.40 -12.12 -11.77
CA ARG A 45 10.22 -13.16 -12.40
C ARG A 45 10.10 -13.17 -13.93
N THR A 46 8.96 -12.74 -14.48
CA THR A 46 8.59 -13.00 -15.90
C THR A 46 8.15 -11.78 -16.70
N GLY A 47 7.75 -10.71 -16.03
CA GLY A 47 7.14 -9.53 -16.59
C GLY A 47 8.15 -8.43 -16.93
N ASP A 48 7.66 -7.44 -17.67
CA ASP A 48 8.39 -6.21 -17.95
C ASP A 48 8.31 -5.20 -16.79
N VAL A 49 9.13 -4.16 -16.88
CA VAL A 49 9.20 -3.09 -15.87
C VAL A 49 7.86 -2.38 -15.72
N ASP A 50 7.12 -2.18 -16.80
CA ASP A 50 5.84 -1.46 -16.76
C ASP A 50 4.81 -2.21 -15.91
N THR A 51 4.76 -3.53 -16.07
CA THR A 51 3.93 -4.41 -15.26
C THR A 51 4.33 -4.37 -13.78
N LEU A 52 5.63 -4.33 -13.49
CA LEU A 52 6.12 -4.23 -12.11
C LEU A 52 5.78 -2.89 -11.46
N MET A 53 5.90 -1.81 -12.22
CA MET A 53 5.67 -0.44 -11.74
C MET A 53 4.19 -0.13 -11.48
N ALA A 54 3.27 -0.96 -11.98
CA ALA A 54 1.83 -0.83 -11.70
C ALA A 54 1.46 -1.06 -10.23
N TYR A 55 2.29 -1.79 -9.47
CA TYR A 55 2.08 -2.09 -8.06
C TYR A 55 2.59 -1.01 -7.10
N TRP A 56 3.33 -0.03 -7.61
CA TRP A 56 3.90 1.05 -6.80
C TRP A 56 2.96 2.27 -6.78
N ALA A 57 2.92 2.98 -5.65
CA ALA A 57 2.35 4.33 -5.59
C ALA A 57 3.30 5.36 -6.24
N GLU A 58 2.78 6.49 -6.71
CA GLU A 58 3.61 7.54 -7.32
C GLU A 58 4.62 8.14 -6.33
N ASP A 59 4.26 8.21 -5.06
CA ASP A 59 5.03 8.75 -3.93
C ASP A 59 5.72 7.66 -3.10
N ALA A 60 5.85 6.44 -3.63
CA ALA A 60 6.46 5.34 -2.91
C ALA A 60 7.93 5.63 -2.54
N VAL A 61 8.36 5.12 -1.38
CA VAL A 61 9.75 5.22 -0.92
C VAL A 61 10.33 3.81 -0.80
N MET A 62 11.46 3.56 -1.46
CA MET A 62 12.19 2.30 -1.37
C MET A 62 13.50 2.50 -0.61
N MET A 63 13.81 1.57 0.30
CA MET A 63 15.03 1.61 1.12
C MET A 63 15.92 0.39 0.83
N PRO A 64 16.70 0.42 -0.26
CA PRO A 64 17.60 -0.68 -0.58
C PRO A 64 18.82 -0.70 0.36
N PRO A 65 19.44 -1.88 0.58
CA PRO A 65 20.54 -2.01 1.54
C PRO A 65 21.79 -1.24 1.08
N GLY A 66 22.39 -0.49 2.01
CA GLY A 66 23.67 0.20 1.78
C GLY A 66 23.58 1.45 0.90
N MET A 67 22.37 1.94 0.59
CA MET A 67 22.14 3.13 -0.24
C MET A 67 21.14 4.08 0.45
N PRO A 68 21.13 5.38 0.09
CA PRO A 68 20.08 6.29 0.51
C PRO A 68 18.69 5.82 0.03
N PRO A 69 17.60 6.25 0.70
CA PRO A 69 16.24 6.00 0.23
C PRO A 69 16.01 6.56 -1.17
N LEU A 70 15.22 5.85 -1.97
CA LEU A 70 14.73 6.28 -3.28
C LEU A 70 13.31 6.79 -3.12
N GLU A 71 13.06 8.04 -3.52
CA GLU A 71 11.77 8.71 -3.39
C GLU A 71 11.05 8.78 -4.74
N GLY A 72 9.81 8.30 -4.76
CA GLY A 72 8.94 8.33 -5.92
C GLY A 72 9.13 7.16 -6.89
N LYS A 73 8.07 6.84 -7.62
CA LYS A 73 8.03 5.73 -8.58
C LYS A 73 9.09 5.83 -9.67
N ALA A 74 9.44 7.03 -10.11
CA ALA A 74 10.46 7.24 -11.15
C ALA A 74 11.85 6.78 -10.71
N ALA A 75 12.29 7.14 -9.50
CA ALA A 75 13.58 6.70 -8.96
C ALA A 75 13.63 5.19 -8.73
N ILE A 76 12.50 4.61 -8.28
CA ILE A 76 12.36 3.16 -8.10
C ILE A 76 12.42 2.43 -9.46
N ARG A 77 11.77 2.97 -10.49
CA ARG A 77 11.83 2.42 -11.85
C ARG A 77 13.26 2.35 -12.37
N GLU A 78 14.02 3.43 -12.27
CA GLU A 78 15.42 3.48 -12.73
C GLU A 78 16.27 2.41 -12.00
N PHE A 79 16.05 2.23 -10.70
CA PHE A 79 16.72 1.19 -9.92
C PHE A 79 16.37 -0.23 -10.40
N VAL A 80 15.08 -0.49 -10.64
CA VAL A 80 14.61 -1.80 -11.13
C VAL A 80 15.15 -2.08 -12.53
N GLU A 81 15.09 -1.11 -13.44
CA GLU A 81 15.65 -1.20 -14.80
C GLU A 81 17.15 -1.51 -14.78
N GLY A 82 17.90 -0.85 -13.90
CA GLY A 82 19.32 -1.13 -13.71
C GLY A 82 19.58 -2.54 -13.18
N GLY A 83 18.76 -3.01 -12.23
CA GLY A 83 18.85 -4.37 -11.69
C GLY A 83 18.60 -5.45 -12.74
N MET A 84 17.58 -5.28 -13.58
CA MET A 84 17.23 -6.22 -14.65
C MET A 84 18.30 -6.40 -15.73
N GLN A 85 19.24 -5.46 -15.85
CA GLN A 85 20.38 -5.57 -16.75
C GLN A 85 21.49 -6.49 -16.21
N ALA A 86 21.46 -6.84 -14.91
CA ALA A 86 22.46 -7.72 -14.33
C ALA A 86 22.33 -9.16 -14.87
N PRO A 87 23.44 -9.82 -15.22
CA PRO A 87 23.39 -11.21 -15.68
C PRO A 87 22.78 -12.14 -14.63
N GLY A 88 21.74 -12.89 -15.02
CA GLY A 88 21.05 -13.81 -14.11
C GLY A 88 20.19 -13.11 -13.06
N PHE A 89 19.79 -11.85 -13.29
CA PHE A 89 18.85 -11.17 -12.43
C PHE A 89 17.55 -11.97 -12.33
N GLU A 90 17.24 -12.41 -11.12
CA GLU A 90 15.99 -13.03 -10.76
C GLU A 90 15.61 -12.51 -9.38
N ILE A 91 14.41 -11.93 -9.28
CA ILE A 91 13.82 -11.51 -8.02
C ILE A 91 12.56 -12.32 -7.78
N ARG A 92 12.43 -12.78 -6.55
CA ARG A 92 11.26 -13.48 -6.06
C ARG A 92 11.16 -13.23 -4.57
N TRP A 93 9.95 -12.95 -4.12
CA TRP A 93 9.62 -12.92 -2.71
C TRP A 93 8.43 -13.82 -2.40
N GLU A 94 8.25 -14.11 -1.12
CA GLU A 94 7.13 -14.89 -0.60
C GLU A 94 6.58 -14.19 0.66
N PRO A 95 5.29 -13.81 0.68
CA PRO A 95 4.72 -13.11 1.82
C PRO A 95 4.56 -14.07 3.01
N ARG A 96 5.03 -13.64 4.18
CA ARG A 96 5.00 -14.43 5.43
C ARG A 96 3.86 -14.04 6.35
N SER A 97 3.59 -12.75 6.46
CA SER A 97 2.52 -12.22 7.30
C SER A 97 2.10 -10.85 6.82
N VAL A 98 0.84 -10.51 7.08
CA VAL A 98 0.21 -9.23 6.79
C VAL A 98 -0.49 -8.72 8.05
N HIS A 99 -0.42 -7.41 8.27
CA HIS A 99 -1.19 -6.74 9.30
C HIS A 99 -1.94 -5.58 8.67
N VAL A 100 -3.27 -5.63 8.73
CA VAL A 100 -4.17 -4.60 8.19
C VAL A 100 -4.68 -3.73 9.35
N ALA A 101 -4.60 -2.40 9.20
CA ALA A 101 -5.19 -1.48 10.15
C ALA A 101 -6.72 -1.63 10.14
N ARG A 102 -7.38 -1.54 11.30
CA ARG A 102 -8.85 -1.66 11.39
C ARG A 102 -9.59 -0.60 10.58
N SER A 103 -8.97 0.56 10.41
CA SER A 103 -9.42 1.67 9.56
C SER A 103 -9.42 1.31 8.07
N GLY A 104 -8.66 0.30 7.65
CA GLY A 104 -8.53 -0.09 6.24
C GLY A 104 -7.68 0.85 5.39
N ASP A 105 -6.98 1.79 6.00
CA ASP A 105 -6.16 2.80 5.33
C ASP A 105 -4.71 2.35 5.06
N LEU A 106 -4.21 1.38 5.82
CA LEU A 106 -2.85 0.87 5.69
C LEU A 106 -2.77 -0.62 6.01
N ALA A 107 -1.85 -1.30 5.35
CA ALA A 107 -1.31 -2.58 5.78
C ALA A 107 0.22 -2.59 5.66
N TYR A 108 0.87 -3.46 6.42
CA TYR A 108 2.29 -3.81 6.20
C TYR A 108 2.45 -5.31 6.13
N MET A 109 3.47 -5.76 5.40
CA MET A 109 3.78 -7.17 5.21
C MET A 109 5.24 -7.48 5.51
N LEU A 110 5.50 -8.72 5.94
CA LEU A 110 6.85 -9.27 6.05
C LEU A 110 7.04 -10.31 4.95
N GLU A 111 8.11 -10.20 4.17
CA GLU A 111 8.36 -11.05 3.00
C GLU A 111 9.77 -11.65 3.03
N ARG A 112 10.04 -12.68 2.21
CA ARG A 112 11.33 -13.38 2.14
C ARG A 112 11.75 -13.78 0.75
#